data_AF-A0A137S7I1-F1
#
_entry.id   AF-A0A137S7I1-F1
#
_cell.length_a   1.000
_cell.length_b   1.000
_cell.length_c   1.000
_cell.angle_alpha   90.00
_cell.angle_beta   90.00
_cell.angle_gamma   90.00
#
_symmetry.space_group_name_H-M   'P 1'
#
loop_
_entity.id
_entity.type
_entity.pdbx_description
1 polymer ?
#
loop_
_entity_poly.entity_id
_entity_poly.type
_entity_poly.pdbx_seq_one_letter_code
_entity_poly.pdbx_strand_id
1 'polypeptide(L)' 'MQLAALDTATSVDDMDIPGFRLHPLKGLDKGRWSIWVSGNWRMTFEFRDGNAYILDYEDYH' A
#
# COMPACT_ATOMS: atom_id res chain seq x y z
N MET A 1 -4.35 -11.39 3.02
CA MET A 1 -5.16 -10.50 3.89
C MET A 1 -5.12 -9.05 3.42
N GLN A 2 -4.02 -8.60 2.81
CA GLN A 2 -3.78 -7.24 2.32
C GLN A 2 -4.85 -6.77 1.31
N LEU A 3 -5.19 -7.61 0.33
CA LEU A 3 -6.21 -7.24 -0.66
C LEU A 3 -7.60 -7.05 -0.05
N ALA A 4 -7.98 -7.89 0.93
CA ALA A 4 -9.24 -7.71 1.64
C ALA A 4 -9.24 -6.43 2.48
N ALA A 5 -8.12 -6.08 3.12
CA ALA A 5 -7.99 -4.82 3.83
C ALA A 5 -8.15 -3.62 2.89
N LEU A 6 -7.47 -3.64 1.73
CA LEU A 6 -7.59 -2.59 0.70
C LEU A 6 -9.02 -2.44 0.17
N ASP A 7 -9.72 -3.55 -0.08
CA ASP A 7 -11.09 -3.56 -0.60
C ASP A 7 -12.10 -2.96 0.40
N THR A 8 -11.79 -3.03 1.70
CA THR A 8 -12.63 -2.47 2.77
C THR A 8 -12.21 -1.08 3.24
N ALA A 9 -11.02 -0.62 2.86
CA ALA A 9 -10.46 0.64 3.32
C ALA A 9 -11.24 1.82 2.74
N THR A 10 -11.58 2.79 3.58
CA THR A 10 -12.24 4.05 3.16
C THR A 10 -11.26 5.22 3.16
N SER A 11 -10.18 5.09 3.93
CA SER A 11 -9.05 6.00 3.98
C SER A 11 -7.74 5.21 3.86
N VAL A 12 -6.66 5.87 3.45
CA VAL A 12 -5.36 5.20 3.40
C VAL A 12 -4.83 4.86 4.80
N ASP A 13 -5.25 5.62 5.82
CA ASP A 13 -4.86 5.39 7.21
C ASP A 13 -5.44 4.07 7.76
N ASP A 14 -6.53 3.55 7.17
CA ASP A 14 -7.08 2.23 7.48
C ASP A 14 -6.07 1.10 7.17
N MET A 15 -5.07 1.39 6.33
CA MET A 15 -3.99 0.48 5.98
C MET A 15 -2.78 0.57 6.93
N ASP A 16 -2.79 1.46 7.94
CA ASP A 16 -1.77 1.52 9.00
C ASP A 16 -1.95 0.42 10.05
N ILE A 17 -2.07 -0.81 9.56
CA ILE A 17 -2.24 -2.02 10.34
C ILE A 17 -0.86 -2.46 10.86
N PRO A 18 -0.74 -2.86 12.14
CA PRO A 18 0.52 -3.37 12.67
C PRO A 18 1.13 -4.45 11.78
N GLY A 19 2.37 -4.22 11.34
CA GLY A 19 3.11 -5.11 10.45
C GLY A 19 3.06 -4.73 8.97
N PHE A 20 2.06 -3.95 8.52
CA PHE A 20 2.03 -3.43 7.14
C PHE A 20 3.02 -2.29 6.94
N ARG A 21 3.42 -1.57 8.00
CA ARG A 21 4.44 -0.52 7.93
C ARG A 21 4.13 0.47 6.79
N LEU A 22 2.90 0.96 6.78
CA LEU A 22 2.41 1.88 5.75
C LEU A 22 3.30 3.12 5.68
N HIS A 23 3.71 3.48 4.46
CA HIS A 23 4.44 4.73 4.24
C HIS A 23 4.23 5.26 2.82
N PRO A 24 4.24 6.60 2.64
CA PRO A 24 4.17 7.19 1.32
C PRO A 24 5.50 7.03 0.58
N LEU A 25 5.41 6.75 -0.71
CA LEU A 25 6.56 6.76 -1.61
C LEU A 25 6.97 8.19 -1.96
N LYS A 26 8.24 8.35 -2.36
CA LYS A 26 8.89 9.64 -2.62
C LYS A 26 9.45 9.68 -4.04
N GLY A 27 9.81 10.88 -4.51
CA GLY A 27 10.40 11.05 -5.84
C GLY A 27 9.37 10.90 -6.94
N LEU A 28 9.65 10.04 -7.92
CA LEU A 28 8.77 9.81 -9.07
C LEU A 28 7.45 9.13 -8.68
N ASP A 29 7.45 8.32 -7.62
CA ASP A 29 6.27 7.62 -7.11
C ASP A 29 5.49 8.41 -6.06
N LYS A 30 5.70 9.74 -5.98
CA LYS A 30 4.96 10.58 -5.04
C LYS A 30 3.45 10.49 -5.31
N GLY A 31 2.68 10.21 -4.28
CA GLY A 31 1.22 9.98 -4.37
C GLY A 31 0.84 8.50 -4.29
N ARG A 32 1.83 7.60 -4.36
CA ARG A 32 1.69 6.18 -4.05
C ARG A 32 2.09 5.88 -2.61
N TRP A 33 1.60 4.76 -2.12
CA TRP A 33 1.84 4.20 -0.79
C TRP A 33 2.44 2.82 -0.92
N SER A 34 3.18 2.39 0.09
CA SER A 34 3.72 1.04 0.19
C SER A 34 3.35 0.40 1.53
N ILE A 35 3.00 -0.89 1.47
CA ILE A 35 2.90 -1.76 2.63
C ILE A 35 3.83 -2.98 2.47
N TRP A 36 4.27 -3.50 3.60
CA TRP A 36 4.99 -4.76 3.71
C TRP A 36 4.07 -5.96 3.51
N VAL A 37 4.54 -6.93 2.74
CA VAL A 37 3.85 -8.21 2.56
C VAL A 37 4.59 -9.31 3.31
N SER A 38 5.81 -9.61 2.90
CA SER A 38 6.68 -10.58 3.56
C SER A 38 8.13 -10.41 3.09
N GLY A 39 9.12 -10.54 3.99
CA GLY A 39 10.52 -10.35 3.63
C GLY A 39 10.77 -9.04 2.87
N ASN A 40 11.27 -9.16 1.65
CA ASN A 40 11.57 -8.05 0.75
C ASN A 40 10.37 -7.55 -0.07
N TRP A 41 9.25 -8.28 -0.08
CA TRP A 41 8.10 -7.95 -0.90
C TRP A 41 7.30 -6.77 -0.34
N ARG A 42 6.97 -5.86 -1.24
CA ARG A 42 6.12 -4.69 -1.00
C ARG A 42 4.94 -4.73 -1.94
N MET A 43 3.81 -4.25 -1.45
CA MET A 43 2.66 -3.92 -2.27
C MET A 43 2.57 -2.40 -2.35
N THR A 44 2.46 -1.86 -3.55
CA THR A 44 2.41 -0.42 -3.80
C THR A 44 1.10 -0.07 -4.49
N PHE A 45 0.50 1.07 -4.12
CA PHE A 45 -0.79 1.48 -4.67
C PHE A 45 -0.97 2.99 -4.55
N GLU A 46 -1.77 3.55 -5.44
CA GLU A 46 -2.41 4.84 -5.21
C GLU A 46 -3.70 4.64 -4.43
N PHE A 47 -4.04 5.58 -3.54
CA PHE A 47 -5.29 5.54 -2.81
C PHE A 47 -6.06 6.83 -3.03
N ARG A 48 -7.26 6.74 -3.61
CA ARG A 48 -8.11 7.88 -3.95
C ARG A 48 -9.57 7.52 -3.74
N ASP A 49 -10.32 8.38 -3.05
CA ASP A 49 -11.76 8.23 -2.82
C ASP A 49 -12.17 6.83 -2.32
N GLY A 50 -11.43 6.29 -1.34
CA GLY A 50 -11.71 4.97 -0.75
C GLY A 50 -11.38 3.78 -1.64
N ASN A 51 -10.61 3.98 -2.72
CA ASN A 51 -10.27 2.93 -3.67
C ASN A 51 -8.77 2.88 -3.92
N ALA A 52 -8.26 1.66 -4.12
CA ALA A 52 -6.89 1.39 -4.49
C ALA A 52 -6.73 1.32 -6.01
N TYR A 53 -5.73 2.01 -6.56
CA TYR A 53 -5.41 2.05 -7.99
C TYR A 53 -3.94 1.74 -8.21
N ILE A 54 -3.59 1.34 -9.44
CA ILE A 54 -2.20 1.08 -9.85
C ILE A 54 -1.51 0.19 -8.81
N LEU A 55 -2.17 -0.94 -8.51
CA LEU A 55 -1.73 -1.88 -7.51
C LEU A 55 -0.62 -2.75 -8.10
N ASP A 56 0.58 -2.64 -7.54
CA ASP A 56 1.73 -3.46 -7.92
C ASP A 56 2.25 -4.28 -6.74
N TYR A 57 3.00 -5.32 -7.08
CA TYR A 57 3.67 -6.23 -6.15
C TYR A 57 5.15 -6.29 -6.52
N GLU A 58 5.99 -5.68 -5.70
CA GLU A 58 7.38 -5.36 -6.00
C GLU A 58 8.31 -6.10 -5.04
N ASP A 59 9.38 -6.71 -5.57
CA ASP A 59 10.49 -7.20 -4.76
C ASP A 59 11.48 -6.05 -4.58
N TYR A 60 11.73 -5.64 -3.34
CA TYR A 60 12.78 -4.69 -3.05
C TYR A 60 14.10 -5.46 -2.91
N HIS A 61 14.65 -5.96 -4.04
CA HIS A 61 16.02 -6.47 -4.20
C HIS A 61 16.54 -6.24 -5.63
#